data_AF-A0A9W9LLQ4-F1
#
_entry.id   AF-A0A9W9LLQ4-F1
#
_cell.length_a   1.000
_cell.length_b   1.000
_cell.length_c   1.000
_cell.angle_alpha   90.00
_cell.angle_beta   90.00
_cell.angle_gamma   90.00
#
_symmetry.space_group_name_H-M   'P 1'
#
loop_
_entity.id
_entity.type
_entity.pdbx_description
1 polymer ?
#
loop_
_entity_poly.entity_id
_entity_poly.type
_entity_poly.pdbx_seq_one_letter_code
_entity_poly.pdbx_strand_id
1 'polypeptide(L)'
;MRLLRHFDHLFMASQADGTGAMSGPTGDESIAMKDRVRLWYLIFISDQHLSILHNCDPLLRSDKEIALGWEIFLTHADSTNSDVRITSQVALLVIMSQVRDRLGSDQEASVPPSLSNQIVQYSRPLDRWLTKFSALFKPDPHIGDFPKRGLQLHYQFGKLYLGYQVFKGFKGESIPPHFIPAANMAHQAAVAIFEMILHEELQYNLVAMPHYFQCPATPDM
;
A
#
# COMPACT_ATOMS: atom_id res chain seq x y z
N MET A 1 19.38 13.15 -1.52
CA MET A 1 19.86 14.32 -0.72
C MET A 1 18.99 15.58 -0.82
N ARG A 2 18.54 16.07 -2.01
CA ARG A 2 17.63 17.24 -2.06
C ARG A 2 16.17 16.92 -1.66
N LEU A 3 15.64 15.75 -2.01
CA LEU A 3 14.26 15.34 -1.64
C LEU A 3 14.06 15.17 -0.12
N LEU A 4 15.03 14.62 0.62
CA LEU A 4 14.93 14.49 2.09
C LEU A 4 14.69 15.84 2.79
N ARG A 5 15.36 16.92 2.35
CA ARG A 5 15.18 18.24 2.96
C ARG A 5 13.75 18.77 2.84
N HIS A 6 13.03 18.40 1.78
CA HIS A 6 11.65 18.79 1.55
C HIS A 6 10.70 18.08 2.54
N PHE A 7 11.00 16.82 2.86
CA PHE A 7 10.35 16.09 3.94
C PHE A 7 10.67 16.70 5.31
N ASP A 8 11.93 17.03 5.58
CA ASP A 8 12.33 17.69 6.83
C ASP A 8 11.59 19.01 7.04
N HIS A 9 11.47 19.86 6.00
CA HIS A 9 10.72 21.12 6.11
C HIS A 9 9.22 20.92 6.35
N LEU A 10 8.59 19.90 5.75
CA LEU A 10 7.19 19.55 6.01
C LEU A 10 7.00 19.01 7.44
N PHE A 11 7.89 18.12 7.88
CA PHE A 11 7.84 17.51 9.21
C PHE A 11 8.23 18.47 10.34
N MET A 12 9.11 19.44 10.08
CA MET A 12 9.47 20.51 11.02
C MET A 12 8.41 21.61 11.07
N ALA A 13 7.80 21.99 9.93
CA ALA A 13 6.72 22.98 9.90
C ALA A 13 5.47 22.51 10.66
N SER A 14 5.19 21.21 10.70
CA SER A 14 4.11 20.63 11.52
C SER A 14 4.40 20.65 13.04
N GLN A 15 5.66 20.85 13.47
CA GLN A 15 6.05 20.91 14.89
C GLN A 15 6.24 22.36 15.40
N ALA A 16 6.40 23.33 14.50
CA ALA A 16 6.68 24.72 14.82
C ALA A 16 5.42 25.58 15.11
N ASP A 17 4.37 24.97 15.68
CA ASP A 17 3.21 25.72 16.20
C ASP A 17 3.57 26.29 17.59
N GLY A 18 4.52 27.23 17.59
CA GLY A 18 5.06 27.82 18.80
C GLY A 18 6.41 28.49 18.58
N THR A 19 6.39 29.80 18.35
CA THR A 19 7.51 30.76 18.44
C THR A 19 8.59 30.73 17.35
N GLY A 20 8.61 31.81 16.54
CA GLY A 20 9.77 32.22 15.74
C GLY A 20 9.43 32.65 14.31
N ALA A 21 9.48 33.95 14.04
CA ALA A 21 9.28 34.51 12.71
C ALA A 21 10.40 34.09 11.74
N MET A 22 10.19 32.98 11.03
CA MET A 22 10.82 32.75 9.72
C MET A 22 9.75 32.99 8.66
N SER A 23 10.11 33.71 7.60
CA SER A 23 9.29 33.90 6.41
C SER A 23 8.88 32.52 5.87
N GLY A 24 7.61 32.15 6.12
CA GLY A 24 7.05 30.88 5.67
C GLY A 24 7.09 30.76 4.14
N PRO A 25 7.08 29.54 3.60
CA PRO A 25 7.05 29.33 2.16
C PRO A 25 5.85 30.04 1.54
N THR A 26 6.06 30.65 0.38
CA THR A 26 4.96 31.25 -0.40
C THR A 26 3.91 30.18 -0.76
N GLY A 27 2.68 30.60 -1.06
CA GLY A 27 1.59 29.65 -1.42
C GLY A 27 1.98 28.68 -2.53
N ASP A 28 2.66 29.17 -3.56
CA ASP A 28 3.14 28.36 -4.70
C ASP A 28 4.25 27.38 -4.31
N GLU A 29 5.17 27.78 -3.42
CA GLU A 29 6.24 26.90 -2.94
C GLU A 29 5.69 25.77 -2.06
N SER A 30 4.65 26.03 -1.26
CA SER A 30 3.96 25.02 -0.46
C SER A 30 3.24 23.98 -1.34
N ILE A 31 2.60 24.42 -2.43
CA ILE A 31 1.96 23.50 -3.40
C ILE A 31 3.02 22.63 -4.08
N ALA A 32 4.07 23.24 -4.63
CA ALA A 32 5.15 22.50 -5.29
C ALA A 32 5.86 21.52 -4.35
N MET A 33 5.95 21.85 -3.06
CA MET A 33 6.48 20.97 -2.02
C MET A 33 5.62 19.71 -1.85
N LYS A 34 4.29 19.89 -1.70
CA LYS A 34 3.35 18.77 -1.55
C LYS A 34 3.36 17.85 -2.78
N ASP A 35 3.44 18.42 -3.98
CA ASP A 35 3.49 17.64 -5.23
C ASP A 35 4.77 16.79 -5.33
N ARG A 36 5.91 17.30 -4.85
CA ARG A 36 7.14 16.51 -4.75
C ARG A 36 7.00 15.32 -3.80
N VAL A 37 6.31 15.50 -2.66
CA VAL A 37 6.04 14.41 -1.71
C VAL A 37 5.09 13.37 -2.32
N ARG A 38 4.01 13.81 -2.97
CA ARG A 38 3.07 12.93 -3.69
C ARG A 38 3.81 12.10 -4.75
N LEU A 39 4.65 12.75 -5.55
CA LEU A 39 5.45 12.07 -6.58
C LEU A 39 6.38 11.03 -5.97
N TRP A 40 7.07 11.36 -4.87
CA TRP A 40 7.93 10.41 -4.17
C TRP A 40 7.14 9.20 -3.65
N TYR A 41 5.96 9.42 -3.04
CA TYR A 41 5.10 8.32 -2.60
C TYR A 41 4.61 7.45 -3.76
N LEU A 42 4.28 8.01 -4.92
CA LEU A 42 3.89 7.23 -6.09
C LEU A 42 5.04 6.35 -6.62
N ILE A 43 6.27 6.86 -6.61
CA ILE A 43 7.47 6.08 -6.95
C ILE A 43 7.68 4.96 -5.93
N PHE A 44 7.57 5.27 -4.64
CA PHE A 44 7.65 4.28 -3.56
C PHE A 44 6.62 3.17 -3.72
N ILE A 45 5.36 3.53 -3.98
CA ILE A 45 4.27 2.57 -4.20
C ILE A 45 4.62 1.62 -5.36
N SER A 46 5.07 2.18 -6.48
CA SER A 46 5.42 1.42 -7.68
C SER A 46 6.58 0.45 -7.44
N ASP A 47 7.64 0.94 -6.79
CA ASP A 47 8.83 0.15 -6.43
C ASP A 47 8.47 -1.00 -5.46
N GLN A 48 7.65 -0.72 -4.42
CA GLN A 48 7.21 -1.76 -3.49
C GLN A 48 6.32 -2.80 -4.15
N HIS A 49 5.40 -2.41 -5.04
CA HIS A 49 4.58 -3.38 -5.79
C HIS A 49 5.43 -4.36 -6.58
N LEU A 50 6.42 -3.86 -7.34
CA LEU A 50 7.33 -4.71 -8.11
C LEU A 50 8.19 -5.60 -7.21
N SER A 51 8.71 -5.03 -6.11
CA SER A 51 9.50 -5.76 -5.13
C SER A 51 8.73 -6.89 -4.45
N ILE A 52 7.45 -6.68 -4.11
CA ILE A 52 6.58 -7.72 -3.55
C ILE A 52 6.26 -8.78 -4.59
N LEU A 53 5.91 -8.36 -5.81
CA LEU A 53 5.56 -9.28 -6.90
C LEU A 53 6.72 -10.20 -7.28
N HIS A 54 7.91 -9.64 -7.45
CA HIS A 54 9.11 -10.38 -7.82
C HIS A 54 9.86 -10.94 -6.62
N ASN A 55 9.38 -10.69 -5.41
CA ASN A 55 10.01 -11.10 -4.16
C ASN A 55 11.51 -10.71 -4.11
N CYS A 56 11.80 -9.47 -4.52
CA CYS A 56 13.14 -8.92 -4.63
C CYS A 56 13.30 -7.67 -3.77
N ASP A 57 14.53 -7.17 -3.67
CA ASP A 57 14.83 -5.98 -2.88
C ASP A 57 14.31 -4.71 -3.61
N PRO A 58 13.59 -3.81 -2.91
CA PRO A 58 13.13 -2.56 -3.51
C PRO A 58 14.29 -1.58 -3.71
N LEU A 59 14.21 -0.76 -4.75
CA LEU A 59 15.21 0.27 -5.06
C LEU A 59 15.31 1.32 -3.95
N LEU A 60 14.17 1.70 -3.34
CA LEU A 60 14.10 2.71 -2.28
C LEU A 60 14.28 2.14 -0.86
N ARG A 61 14.92 0.96 -0.71
CA ARG A 61 15.13 0.32 0.60
C ARG A 61 15.74 1.25 1.65
N SER A 62 16.74 2.03 1.27
CA SER A 62 17.48 2.93 2.19
C SER A 62 16.65 4.12 2.67
N ASP A 63 15.53 4.42 2.01
CA ASP A 63 14.68 5.59 2.28
C ASP A 63 13.35 5.19 2.95
N LYS A 64 13.26 3.99 3.55
CA LYS A 64 12.03 3.48 4.17
C LYS A 64 11.51 4.35 5.31
N GLU A 65 12.39 5.08 6.00
CA GLU A 65 12.00 6.02 7.06
C GLU A 65 11.15 7.18 6.53
N ILE A 66 11.41 7.65 5.30
CA ILE A 66 10.61 8.69 4.65
C ILE A 66 9.17 8.20 4.46
N ALA A 67 9.01 6.91 4.12
CA ALA A 67 7.69 6.31 3.95
C ALA A 67 6.88 6.35 5.24
N LEU A 68 7.50 6.27 6.43
CA LEU A 68 6.82 6.30 7.74
C LEU A 68 6.22 7.67 8.08
N GLY A 69 6.67 8.74 7.45
CA GLY A 69 6.16 10.09 7.68
C GLY A 69 4.77 10.36 7.09
N TRP A 70 4.12 9.36 6.48
CA TRP A 70 2.81 9.49 5.85
C TRP A 70 1.71 10.00 6.81
N GLU A 71 1.82 9.71 8.12
CA GLU A 71 0.84 10.19 9.11
C GLU A 71 0.90 11.71 9.27
N ILE A 72 2.11 12.27 9.35
CA ILE A 72 2.31 13.72 9.47
C ILE A 72 1.92 14.41 8.15
N PHE A 73 2.12 13.77 7.01
CA PHE A 73 1.65 14.32 5.74
C PHE A 73 0.12 14.50 5.73
N LEU A 74 -0.64 13.61 6.39
CA LEU A 74 -2.10 13.71 6.49
C LEU A 74 -2.61 14.72 7.53
N THR A 75 -1.79 15.15 8.50
CA THR A 75 -2.24 16.13 9.51
C THR A 75 -2.33 17.55 8.96
N HIS A 76 -1.79 17.83 7.78
CA HIS A 76 -1.91 19.13 7.13
C HIS A 76 -3.37 19.46 6.75
N ALA A 77 -3.78 20.70 7.04
CA ALA A 77 -5.16 21.19 6.86
C ALA A 77 -5.68 21.07 5.41
N ASP A 78 -4.80 21.08 4.41
CA ASP A 78 -5.18 20.97 2.99
C ASP A 78 -5.01 19.55 2.43
N SER A 79 -5.04 18.51 3.29
CA SER A 79 -4.98 17.13 2.82
C SER A 79 -6.21 16.80 1.97
N THR A 80 -5.95 16.30 0.77
CA THR A 80 -7.01 15.97 -0.20
C THR A 80 -7.43 14.51 -0.08
N ASN A 81 -8.60 14.15 -0.64
CA ASN A 81 -9.00 12.74 -0.78
C ASN A 81 -7.94 11.92 -1.55
N SER A 82 -7.20 12.55 -2.48
CA SER A 82 -6.11 11.88 -3.20
C SER A 82 -4.93 11.58 -2.27
N ASP A 83 -4.60 12.48 -1.36
CA ASP A 83 -3.54 12.30 -0.36
C ASP A 83 -3.85 11.14 0.58
N VAL A 84 -5.10 11.02 1.02
CA VAL A 84 -5.59 9.88 1.80
C VAL A 84 -5.42 8.56 1.03
N ARG A 85 -5.75 8.54 -0.26
CA ARG A 85 -5.59 7.33 -1.09
C ARG A 85 -4.12 6.95 -1.25
N ILE A 86 -3.24 7.90 -1.60
CA ILE A 86 -1.80 7.66 -1.78
C ILE A 86 -1.18 7.15 -0.46
N THR A 87 -1.40 7.85 0.65
CA THR A 87 -0.83 7.47 1.95
C THR A 87 -1.38 6.16 2.48
N SER A 88 -2.64 5.81 2.19
CA SER A 88 -3.16 4.47 2.51
C SER A 88 -2.37 3.36 1.81
N GLN A 89 -1.98 3.56 0.55
CA GLN A 89 -1.18 2.61 -0.21
C GLN A 89 0.25 2.54 0.35
N VAL A 90 0.85 3.69 0.68
CA VAL A 90 2.16 3.73 1.36
C VAL A 90 2.12 2.93 2.67
N ALA A 91 1.13 3.18 3.52
CA ALA A 91 0.97 2.48 4.80
C ALA A 91 0.79 0.96 4.62
N LEU A 92 -0.02 0.55 3.63
CA LEU A 92 -0.18 -0.87 3.29
C LEU A 92 1.14 -1.49 2.87
N LEU A 93 1.85 -0.84 1.94
CA LEU A 93 3.08 -1.39 1.37
C LEU A 93 4.23 -1.40 2.36
N VAL A 94 4.23 -0.53 3.37
CA VAL A 94 5.12 -0.66 4.52
C VAL A 94 4.83 -1.97 5.28
N ILE A 95 3.57 -2.32 5.54
CA ILE A 95 3.21 -3.61 6.17
C ILE A 95 3.66 -4.77 5.28
N MET A 96 3.29 -4.75 4.00
CA MET A 96 3.62 -5.83 3.06
C MET A 96 5.13 -6.00 2.85
N SER A 97 5.90 -4.90 2.88
CA SER A 97 7.36 -4.95 2.83
C SER A 97 7.95 -5.72 4.01
N GLN A 98 7.41 -5.55 5.22
CA GLN A 98 7.88 -6.27 6.41
C GLN A 98 7.58 -7.77 6.30
N VAL A 99 6.44 -8.12 5.70
CA VAL A 99 6.06 -9.50 5.42
C VAL A 99 7.05 -10.12 4.44
N ARG A 100 7.33 -9.45 3.31
CA ARG A 100 8.35 -9.88 2.34
C ARG A 100 9.72 -10.01 2.98
N ASP A 101 10.17 -9.03 3.76
CA ASP A 101 11.50 -9.06 4.38
C ASP A 101 11.66 -10.25 5.36
N ARG A 102 10.57 -10.77 5.95
CA ARG A 102 10.61 -11.91 6.89
C ARG A 102 10.23 -13.27 6.29
N LEU A 103 9.31 -13.29 5.32
CA LEU A 103 8.72 -14.52 4.74
C LEU A 103 9.04 -14.69 3.25
N GLY A 104 9.56 -13.64 2.62
CA GLY A 104 9.96 -13.58 1.22
C GLY A 104 11.34 -14.20 0.95
N SER A 105 11.89 -15.03 1.82
CA SER A 105 13.05 -15.84 1.40
C SER A 105 12.61 -16.87 0.35
N ASP A 106 13.60 -17.31 -0.43
CA ASP A 106 13.62 -18.31 -1.51
C ASP A 106 12.24 -18.92 -1.88
N GLN A 107 11.75 -18.63 -3.10
CA GLN A 107 10.40 -19.02 -3.54
C GLN A 107 10.14 -20.53 -3.46
N GLU A 108 11.20 -21.34 -3.48
CA GLU A 108 11.12 -22.79 -3.45
C GLU A 108 11.18 -23.39 -2.04
N ALA A 109 11.61 -22.63 -1.03
CA ALA A 109 11.75 -23.13 0.33
C ALA A 109 10.41 -23.15 1.06
N SER A 110 10.09 -24.29 1.68
CA SER A 110 8.93 -24.39 2.56
C SER A 110 9.09 -23.49 3.78
N VAL A 111 8.00 -22.85 4.20
CA VAL A 111 7.99 -22.00 5.38
C VAL A 111 8.23 -22.84 6.64
N PRO A 112 9.16 -22.45 7.53
CA PRO A 112 9.37 -23.15 8.78
C PRO A 112 8.09 -23.19 9.65
N PRO A 113 7.76 -24.32 10.29
CA PRO A 113 6.59 -24.44 11.17
C PRO A 113 6.53 -23.39 12.29
N SER A 114 7.69 -22.91 12.75
CA SER A 114 7.82 -21.86 13.77
C SER A 114 7.24 -20.51 13.34
N LEU A 115 7.07 -20.25 12.04
CA LEU A 115 6.51 -19.02 11.50
C LEU A 115 4.99 -19.06 11.31
N SER A 116 4.34 -20.22 11.50
CA SER A 116 2.89 -20.39 11.35
C SER A 116 2.07 -19.35 12.11
N ASN A 117 2.37 -19.17 13.40
CA ASN A 117 1.71 -18.17 14.24
C ASN A 117 2.03 -16.74 13.79
N GLN A 118 3.24 -16.48 13.30
CA GLN A 118 3.63 -15.14 12.84
C GLN A 118 2.82 -14.73 11.62
N ILE A 119 2.60 -15.64 10.65
CA ILE A 119 1.77 -15.37 9.46
C ILE A 119 0.38 -14.90 9.86
N VAL A 120 -0.26 -15.59 10.80
CA VAL A 120 -1.59 -15.20 11.28
C VAL A 120 -1.53 -13.87 12.03
N GLN A 121 -0.49 -13.62 12.84
CA GLN A 121 -0.34 -12.36 13.57
C GLN A 121 -0.16 -11.14 12.65
N TYR A 122 0.45 -11.32 11.47
CA TYR A 122 0.59 -10.26 10.47
C TYR A 122 -0.73 -9.79 9.84
N SER A 123 -1.84 -10.53 10.03
CA SER A 123 -3.17 -10.03 9.65
C SER A 123 -3.62 -8.84 10.49
N ARG A 124 -3.19 -8.73 11.75
CA ARG A 124 -3.65 -7.67 12.67
C ARG A 124 -3.27 -6.26 12.19
N PRO A 125 -2.02 -5.99 11.75
CA PRO A 125 -1.71 -4.71 11.10
C PRO A 125 -2.59 -4.39 9.89
N LEU A 126 -2.93 -5.39 9.06
CA LEU A 126 -3.83 -5.18 7.91
C LEU A 126 -5.25 -4.84 8.34
N ASP A 127 -5.78 -5.49 9.39
CA ASP A 127 -7.12 -5.20 9.92
C ASP A 127 -7.20 -3.77 10.47
N ARG A 128 -6.16 -3.34 11.19
CA ARG A 128 -6.04 -1.96 11.68
C ARG A 128 -5.94 -0.96 10.54
N TRP A 129 -5.15 -1.28 9.51
CA TRP A 129 -5.04 -0.47 8.30
C TRP A 129 -6.40 -0.29 7.62
N LEU A 130 -7.13 -1.39 7.35
CA LEU A 130 -8.44 -1.33 6.72
C LEU A 130 -9.42 -0.49 7.56
N THR A 131 -9.44 -0.71 8.88
CA THR A 131 -10.32 0.03 9.80
C THR A 131 -10.05 1.53 9.77
N LYS A 132 -8.76 1.92 9.88
CA LYS A 132 -8.33 3.32 9.85
C LYS A 132 -8.74 4.00 8.54
N PHE A 133 -8.39 3.42 7.40
CA PHE A 133 -8.62 4.08 6.12
C PHE A 133 -10.06 3.98 5.62
N SER A 134 -10.82 2.95 6.02
CA SER A 134 -12.26 2.87 5.69
C SER A 134 -13.06 4.05 6.25
N ALA A 135 -12.62 4.64 7.37
CA ALA A 135 -13.25 5.82 7.96
C ALA A 135 -12.86 7.12 7.26
N LEU A 136 -11.74 7.15 6.53
CA LEU A 136 -11.20 8.34 5.88
C LEU A 136 -11.57 8.42 4.39
N PHE A 137 -11.82 7.27 3.76
CA PHE A 137 -12.18 7.21 2.35
C PHE A 137 -13.58 7.76 2.11
N LYS A 138 -13.68 8.66 1.13
CA LYS A 138 -14.95 9.27 0.68
C LYS A 138 -15.27 8.81 -0.75
N PRO A 139 -16.57 8.77 -1.12
CA PRO A 139 -16.97 8.58 -2.51
C PRO A 139 -16.37 9.67 -3.39
N ASP A 140 -16.04 9.30 -4.62
CA ASP A 140 -15.51 10.22 -5.62
C ASP A 140 -16.63 10.65 -6.58
N PRO A 141 -16.71 11.93 -6.99
CA PRO A 141 -17.76 12.41 -7.89
C PRO A 141 -17.85 11.68 -9.24
N HIS A 142 -16.73 11.11 -9.71
CA HIS A 142 -16.65 10.48 -11.04
C HIS A 142 -16.74 8.96 -11.01
N ILE A 143 -16.25 8.33 -9.93
CA ILE A 143 -16.12 6.87 -9.81
C ILE A 143 -16.89 6.30 -8.59
N GLY A 144 -17.69 7.13 -7.93
CA GLY A 144 -18.57 6.73 -6.82
C GLY A 144 -17.81 6.09 -5.66
N ASP A 145 -18.31 4.93 -5.19
CA ASP A 145 -17.72 4.17 -4.08
C ASP A 145 -16.48 3.35 -4.44
N PHE A 146 -16.01 3.45 -5.69
CA PHE A 146 -14.83 2.70 -6.15
C PHE A 146 -13.60 2.85 -5.25
N PRO A 147 -13.24 4.04 -4.71
CA PRO A 147 -12.08 4.15 -3.83
C PRO A 147 -12.16 3.21 -2.61
N LYS A 148 -13.34 3.10 -1.99
CA LYS A 148 -13.55 2.24 -0.81
C LYS A 148 -13.51 0.76 -1.20
N ARG A 149 -14.04 0.41 -2.37
CA ARG A 149 -13.92 -0.95 -2.92
C ARG A 149 -12.49 -1.30 -3.28
N GLY A 150 -11.74 -0.36 -3.86
CA GLY A 150 -10.32 -0.50 -4.11
C GLY A 150 -9.55 -0.74 -2.81
N LEU A 151 -9.85 0.00 -1.74
CA LEU A 151 -9.25 -0.24 -0.41
C LEU A 151 -9.52 -1.67 0.10
N GLN A 152 -10.77 -2.12 0.00
CA GLN A 152 -11.16 -3.50 0.36
C GLN A 152 -10.44 -4.54 -0.50
N LEU A 153 -10.26 -4.28 -1.80
CA LEU A 153 -9.59 -5.20 -2.71
C LEU A 153 -8.12 -5.36 -2.33
N HIS A 154 -7.43 -4.26 -2.04
CA HIS A 154 -6.05 -4.29 -1.56
C HIS A 154 -5.91 -5.00 -0.21
N TYR A 155 -6.88 -4.86 0.69
CA TYR A 155 -6.94 -5.64 1.93
C TYR A 155 -6.97 -7.15 1.66
N GLN A 156 -7.84 -7.59 0.74
CA GLN A 156 -7.93 -9.01 0.38
C GLN A 156 -6.66 -9.49 -0.29
N PHE A 157 -6.06 -8.72 -1.21
CA PHE A 157 -4.74 -9.06 -1.78
C PHE A 157 -3.66 -9.16 -0.71
N GLY A 158 -3.69 -8.30 0.31
CA GLY A 158 -2.79 -8.38 1.46
C GLY A 158 -2.92 -9.69 2.23
N LYS A 159 -4.16 -10.11 2.54
CA LYS A 159 -4.42 -11.40 3.18
C LYS A 159 -4.04 -12.59 2.31
N LEU A 160 -4.33 -12.50 1.01
CA LEU A 160 -3.95 -13.54 0.05
C LEU A 160 -2.43 -13.70 0.03
N TYR A 161 -1.68 -12.61 -0.09
CA TYR A 161 -0.22 -12.65 -0.08
C TYR A 161 0.35 -13.20 1.24
N LEU A 162 -0.25 -12.88 2.39
CA LEU A 162 0.14 -13.45 3.68
C LEU A 162 -0.08 -14.96 3.75
N GLY A 163 -1.30 -15.41 3.45
CA GLY A 163 -1.65 -16.81 3.55
C GLY A 163 -0.93 -17.64 2.47
N TYR A 164 -0.70 -17.08 1.29
CA TYR A 164 -0.02 -17.75 0.18
C TYR A 164 1.37 -18.28 0.54
N GLN A 165 2.06 -17.64 1.49
CA GLN A 165 3.39 -18.04 1.92
C GLN A 165 3.44 -19.51 2.34
N VAL A 166 2.38 -20.04 2.96
CA VAL A 166 2.35 -21.44 3.42
C VAL A 166 2.29 -22.46 2.29
N PHE A 167 2.06 -22.06 1.04
CA PHE A 167 2.07 -22.96 -0.11
C PHE A 167 3.43 -23.05 -0.80
N LYS A 168 4.41 -22.22 -0.41
CA LYS A 168 5.77 -22.28 -0.97
C LYS A 168 6.40 -23.66 -0.72
N GLY A 169 7.06 -24.21 -1.73
CA GLY A 169 7.72 -25.51 -1.66
C GLY A 169 6.78 -26.72 -1.59
N PHE A 170 5.45 -26.55 -1.64
CA PHE A 170 4.51 -27.68 -1.67
C PHE A 170 4.52 -28.36 -3.04
N LYS A 171 4.71 -29.68 -3.03
CA LYS A 171 4.73 -30.52 -4.24
C LYS A 171 3.56 -31.52 -4.25
N GLY A 172 2.37 -31.05 -3.90
CA GLY A 172 1.14 -31.88 -3.87
C GLY A 172 0.89 -32.62 -2.55
N GLU A 173 1.67 -32.34 -1.51
CA GLU A 173 1.46 -32.88 -0.16
C GLU A 173 0.28 -32.20 0.55
N SER A 174 -0.28 -32.87 1.57
CA SER A 174 -1.33 -32.28 2.41
C SER A 174 -0.78 -31.12 3.24
N ILE A 175 -1.55 -30.04 3.38
CA ILE A 175 -1.19 -28.88 4.20
C ILE A 175 -1.08 -29.30 5.68
N PRO A 176 0.06 -29.08 6.34
CA PRO A 176 0.23 -29.37 7.76
C PRO A 176 -0.82 -28.64 8.63
N PRO A 177 -1.33 -29.27 9.71
CA PRO A 177 -2.39 -28.70 10.55
C PRO A 177 -2.12 -27.28 11.06
N HIS A 178 -0.86 -26.95 11.36
CA HIS A 178 -0.47 -25.63 11.86
C HIS A 178 -0.54 -24.52 10.79
N PHE A 179 -0.55 -24.86 9.50
CA PHE A 179 -0.71 -23.91 8.40
C PHE A 179 -2.16 -23.77 7.91
N ILE A 180 -3.06 -24.65 8.33
CA ILE A 180 -4.49 -24.60 7.94
C ILE A 180 -5.13 -23.22 8.19
N PRO A 181 -4.89 -22.52 9.32
CA PRO A 181 -5.47 -21.18 9.51
C PRO A 181 -5.02 -20.17 8.45
N ALA A 182 -3.75 -20.18 8.08
CA ALA A 182 -3.19 -19.30 7.05
C ALA A 182 -3.65 -19.69 5.64
N ALA A 183 -3.72 -21.00 5.35
CA ALA A 183 -4.26 -21.50 4.08
C ALA A 183 -5.74 -21.12 3.90
N ASN A 184 -6.55 -21.25 4.94
CA ASN A 184 -7.95 -20.81 4.93
C ASN A 184 -8.07 -19.29 4.73
N MET A 185 -7.18 -18.50 5.33
CA MET A 185 -7.13 -17.06 5.11
C MET A 185 -6.86 -16.72 3.63
N ALA A 186 -5.89 -17.39 2.99
CA ALA A 186 -5.61 -17.22 1.57
C ALA A 186 -6.83 -17.61 0.71
N HIS A 187 -7.44 -18.76 0.98
CA HIS A 187 -8.62 -19.23 0.27
C HIS A 187 -9.79 -18.23 0.37
N GLN A 188 -10.14 -17.78 1.58
CA GLN A 188 -11.21 -16.81 1.79
C GLN A 188 -10.92 -15.48 1.09
N ALA A 189 -9.67 -15.00 1.14
CA ALA A 189 -9.27 -13.78 0.46
C ALA A 189 -9.38 -13.92 -1.07
N ALA A 190 -8.97 -15.06 -1.64
CA ALA A 190 -9.10 -15.33 -3.07
C ALA A 190 -10.56 -15.35 -3.51
N VAL A 191 -11.44 -16.05 -2.78
CA VAL A 191 -12.89 -16.07 -3.06
C VAL A 191 -13.47 -14.66 -3.03
N ALA A 192 -13.15 -13.88 -1.99
CA ALA A 192 -13.61 -12.50 -1.88
C ALA A 192 -13.12 -11.61 -3.04
N ILE A 193 -11.87 -11.78 -3.50
CA ILE A 193 -11.35 -11.06 -4.67
C ILE A 193 -12.17 -11.41 -5.92
N PHE A 194 -12.43 -12.70 -6.16
CA PHE A 194 -13.24 -13.12 -7.31
C PHE A 194 -14.65 -12.54 -7.25
N GLU A 195 -15.33 -12.64 -6.10
CA GLU A 195 -16.66 -12.06 -5.92
C GLU A 195 -16.66 -10.55 -6.17
N MET A 196 -15.66 -9.82 -5.65
CA MET A 196 -15.50 -8.39 -5.89
C MET A 196 -15.30 -8.04 -7.37
N ILE A 197 -14.51 -8.84 -8.11
CA ILE A 197 -14.26 -8.64 -9.56
C ILE A 197 -15.47 -9.00 -10.40
N LEU A 198 -16.28 -9.96 -9.97
CA LEU A 198 -17.50 -10.35 -10.69
C LEU A 198 -18.62 -9.31 -10.57
N HIS A 199 -18.54 -8.38 -9.60
CA HIS A 199 -19.47 -7.24 -9.53
C HIS A 199 -19.18 -6.21 -10.65
N GLU A 200 -20.18 -5.95 -11.49
CA GLU A 200 -20.11 -5.09 -12.70
C GLU A 200 -19.51 -3.70 -12.44
N GLU A 201 -19.84 -3.09 -11.30
CA GLU A 201 -19.32 -1.78 -10.93
C GLU A 201 -17.80 -1.76 -10.70
N LEU A 202 -17.19 -2.86 -10.27
CA LEU A 202 -15.73 -2.92 -10.19
C LEU A 202 -15.12 -3.05 -11.58
N GLN A 203 -15.71 -3.86 -12.47
CA GLN A 203 -15.22 -4.06 -13.83
C GLN A 203 -15.18 -2.76 -14.63
N TYR A 204 -16.23 -1.95 -14.55
CA TYR A 204 -16.30 -0.66 -15.24
C TYR A 204 -15.21 0.32 -14.74
N ASN A 205 -14.97 0.34 -13.43
CA ASN A 205 -14.02 1.27 -12.83
C ASN A 205 -12.56 0.76 -12.86
N LEU A 206 -12.33 -0.54 -13.07
CA LEU A 206 -10.98 -1.08 -13.27
C LEU A 206 -10.32 -0.51 -14.53
N VAL A 207 -11.09 -0.17 -15.56
CA VAL A 207 -10.62 0.52 -16.77
C VAL A 207 -10.06 1.91 -16.46
N ALA A 208 -10.54 2.54 -15.38
CA ALA A 208 -10.09 3.86 -14.92
C ALA A 208 -8.95 3.80 -13.90
N MET A 209 -8.51 2.60 -13.47
CA MET A 209 -7.28 2.52 -12.68
C MET A 209 -6.12 3.01 -13.55
N PRO A 210 -5.19 3.82 -12.99
CA PRO A 210 -3.97 4.17 -13.70
C PRO A 210 -3.22 2.88 -14.05
N HIS A 211 -3.39 2.44 -15.30
CA HIS A 211 -2.51 1.49 -15.92
C HIS A 211 -1.19 2.24 -16.04
N TYR A 212 -0.25 2.00 -15.12
CA TYR A 212 1.11 2.55 -15.16
C TYR A 212 1.89 2.16 -16.45
N PHE A 213 1.23 1.60 -17.47
CA PHE A 213 1.79 1.15 -18.76
C PHE A 213 0.93 1.42 -20.01
N GLN A 214 -0.21 2.13 -19.96
CA GLN A 214 -0.89 2.53 -21.19
C GLN A 214 -0.38 3.88 -21.69
N CYS A 215 0.64 3.83 -22.55
CA CYS A 215 0.77 4.85 -23.59
C CYS A 215 -0.51 4.77 -24.43
N PRO A 216 -1.29 5.86 -24.59
CA PRO A 216 -2.35 5.85 -25.57
C PRO A 216 -1.68 5.64 -26.92
N ALA A 217 -1.85 4.45 -27.50
CA ALA A 217 -1.83 4.37 -28.96
C ALA A 217 -2.93 5.34 -29.40
N THR A 218 -2.50 6.43 -30.03
CA THR A 218 -3.38 7.29 -30.81
C THR A 218 -4.32 6.39 -31.62
N PRO A 219 -5.63 6.65 -31.64
CA PRO A 219 -6.48 5.99 -32.61
C PRO A 219 -5.95 6.38 -33.99
N ASP A 220 -5.42 5.40 -34.72
CA ASP A 220 -5.12 5.55 -36.14
C ASP A 220 -6.40 6.01 -36.85
N MET A 221 -6.24 7.00 -37.73
CA MET A 221 -7.25 7.48 -38.67
C MET A 221 -7.69 6.38 -39.64
#